data_AF-A0ABD4W2A2-F1
#
_entry.id   AF-A0ABD4W2A2-F1
#
_cell.length_a   1.000
_cell.length_b   1.000
_cell.length_c   1.000
_cell.angle_alpha   90.00
_cell.angle_beta   90.00
_cell.angle_gamma   90.00
#
_symmetry.space_group_name_H-M   'P 1'
#
loop_
_entity.id
_entity.type
_entity.pdbx_description
1 polymer ?
#
loop_
_entity_poly.entity_id
_entity_poly.type
_entity_poly.pdbx_seq_one_letter_code
_entity_poly.pdbx_strand_id
1 'polypeptide(L)'
;MQMRHKPALLLLPVILLAVGSTAVQAAEFTPQEQAEVLRFQREYQALSKTVYTQQNIYASKPSLKKKFKAGSLKSSYINEQVAYINYYRDLFGLTAVKTTSHGNKNAQTTAAVMAAINANPFVNQHGLPNEKRPSYISKKNWLLAQDVSNSANLNFNASPQTAGDVVTDLLTDRYNLSGSDTGHRAWLLSTRLSKVSVGAAYGTNGYRYSVNQVLNVGDSARTASREMVAYPNAGVFPLELLNGQNIAWSLYFSNKVVTSTPKITVTDDDTGKTVTASQVANYSEYGFGNFQTVITYYPSKLQLTAGHKYTVRAGNLATYSFKLFKQSSSQTYSSKVSSSSTQSKNKVSQKDLQNKGLAKYLYKVGKNISTVKSKKITNAKAVKKTSKTKKTSKKTSKKSSKKSRKKSSKKAKAKSKKTSKKAAKKSNKKSSKKK
;
A
#
# COMPACT_ATOMS: atom_id res chain seq x y z
N MET A 1 82.33 7.38 -32.47
CA MET A 1 82.94 7.31 -31.12
C MET A 1 81.83 7.50 -30.10
N GLN A 2 81.38 6.40 -29.47
CA GLN A 2 80.27 6.42 -28.51
C GLN A 2 80.74 7.00 -27.17
N MET A 3 80.04 8.00 -26.63
CA MET A 3 80.11 8.35 -25.21
C MET A 3 78.74 8.14 -24.57
N ARG A 4 78.71 7.21 -23.61
CA ARG A 4 77.58 6.88 -22.75
C ARG A 4 77.48 7.94 -21.65
N HIS A 5 76.36 8.66 -21.58
CA HIS A 5 75.95 9.37 -20.36
C HIS A 5 74.87 8.56 -19.64
N LYS A 6 75.15 8.18 -18.39
CA LYS A 6 74.18 7.60 -17.47
C LYS A 6 73.34 8.72 -16.85
N PRO A 7 72.00 8.65 -16.84
CA PRO A 7 71.20 9.59 -16.06
C PRO A 7 71.17 9.17 -14.58
N ALA A 8 71.44 10.13 -13.69
CA ALA A 8 71.27 10.00 -12.26
C ALA A 8 69.77 10.05 -11.90
N LEU A 9 69.31 9.04 -11.17
CA LEU A 9 67.92 8.92 -10.70
C LEU A 9 67.77 9.77 -9.42
N LEU A 10 67.08 10.91 -9.53
CA LEU A 10 66.66 11.73 -8.39
C LEU A 10 65.39 11.14 -7.78
N LEU A 11 65.51 10.55 -6.59
CA LEU A 11 64.37 10.10 -5.78
C LEU A 11 63.79 11.29 -5.02
N LEU A 12 62.60 11.74 -5.43
CA LEU A 12 61.75 12.66 -4.66
C LEU A 12 60.97 11.87 -3.60
N PRO A 13 60.96 12.28 -2.32
CA PRO A 13 60.12 11.66 -1.32
C PRO A 13 58.65 12.07 -1.55
N VAL A 14 57.82 11.10 -1.94
CA VAL A 14 56.37 11.26 -1.97
C VAL A 14 55.86 11.26 -0.53
N ILE A 15 55.47 12.43 -0.03
CA ILE A 15 54.73 12.55 1.23
C ILE A 15 53.30 12.05 0.96
N LEU A 16 53.02 10.80 1.32
CA LEU A 16 51.66 10.31 1.44
C LEU A 16 51.01 11.00 2.65
N LEU A 17 50.22 12.04 2.40
CA LEU A 17 49.23 12.50 3.37
C LEU A 17 48.15 11.41 3.47
N ALA A 18 48.26 10.57 4.49
CA ALA A 18 47.18 9.69 4.91
C ALA A 18 46.01 10.58 5.38
N VAL A 19 45.07 10.86 4.48
CA VAL A 19 43.79 11.44 4.85
C VAL A 19 43.05 10.35 5.63
N GLY A 20 43.23 10.35 6.95
CA GLY A 20 42.52 9.44 7.83
C GLY A 20 41.03 9.62 7.60
N SER A 21 40.38 8.57 7.10
CA SER A 21 38.91 8.51 7.07
C SER A 21 38.44 8.58 8.52
N THR A 22 37.98 9.76 8.95
CA THR A 22 37.30 9.91 10.24
C THR A 22 36.15 8.90 10.24
N ALA A 23 36.19 7.93 11.14
CA ALA A 23 35.13 6.95 11.27
C ALA A 23 33.82 7.70 11.52
N VAL A 24 32.93 7.69 10.53
CA VAL A 24 31.60 8.30 10.68
C VAL A 24 30.89 7.51 11.76
N GLN A 25 30.58 8.17 12.87
CA GLN A 25 29.93 7.54 14.00
C GLN A 25 28.46 7.29 13.62
N ALA A 26 27.97 6.06 13.82
CA ALA A 26 26.57 5.73 13.58
C ALA A 26 25.65 6.58 14.46
N ALA A 27 24.42 6.82 14.00
CA ALA A 27 23.47 7.63 14.74
C ALA A 27 23.21 7.04 16.13
N GLU A 28 23.09 7.90 17.14
CA GLU A 28 22.71 7.47 18.48
C GLU A 28 21.22 7.14 18.51
N PHE A 29 20.86 5.91 18.84
CA PHE A 29 19.48 5.49 19.04
C PHE A 29 19.04 5.85 20.45
N THR A 30 17.88 6.49 20.57
CA THR A 30 17.24 6.68 21.87
C THR A 30 16.82 5.32 22.44
N PRO A 31 16.69 5.17 23.77
CA PRO A 31 16.19 3.93 24.37
C PRO A 31 14.85 3.47 23.78
N GLN A 32 13.99 4.41 23.40
CA GLN A 32 12.68 4.12 22.79
C GLN A 32 12.83 3.59 21.36
N GLU A 33 13.67 4.21 20.53
CA GLU A 33 13.97 3.73 19.18
C GLU A 33 14.61 2.33 19.24
N GLN A 34 15.54 2.10 20.17
CA GLN A 34 16.17 0.80 20.36
C GLN A 34 15.14 -0.27 20.78
N ALA A 35 14.22 0.07 21.68
CA ALA A 35 13.13 -0.84 22.06
C ALA A 35 12.20 -1.16 20.88
N GLU A 36 11.95 -0.18 20.00
CA GLU A 36 11.13 -0.37 18.81
C GLU A 36 11.83 -1.24 17.75
N VAL A 37 13.13 -1.03 17.52
CA VAL A 37 13.96 -1.92 16.68
C VAL A 37 13.89 -3.36 17.17
N LEU A 38 14.12 -3.58 18.47
CA LEU A 38 14.07 -4.92 19.08
C LEU A 38 12.66 -5.54 19.03
N ARG A 39 11.60 -4.72 19.05
CA ARG A 39 10.22 -5.19 18.83
C ARG A 39 10.07 -5.69 17.39
N PHE A 40 10.42 -4.87 16.41
CA PHE A 40 10.26 -5.22 15.00
C PHE A 40 11.11 -6.41 14.56
N GLN A 41 12.33 -6.53 15.07
CA GLN A 41 13.20 -7.69 14.80
C GLN A 41 12.57 -8.98 15.35
N ARG A 42 12.10 -8.97 16.61
CA ARG A 42 11.45 -10.12 17.25
C ARG A 42 10.17 -10.53 16.55
N GLU A 43 9.32 -9.56 16.21
CA GLU A 43 8.07 -9.83 15.48
C GLU A 43 8.37 -10.39 14.09
N TYR A 44 9.35 -9.86 13.37
CA TYR A 44 9.76 -10.38 12.07
C TYR A 44 10.32 -11.81 12.13
N GLN A 45 11.09 -12.12 13.18
CA GLN A 45 11.62 -13.47 13.43
C GLN A 45 10.51 -14.47 13.77
N ALA A 46 9.44 -14.01 14.44
CA ALA A 46 8.29 -14.84 14.76
C ALA A 46 7.36 -15.12 13.56
N LEU A 47 7.46 -14.35 12.48
CA LEU A 47 6.69 -14.60 11.26
C LEU A 47 7.18 -15.87 10.56
N SER A 48 6.24 -16.70 10.12
CA SER A 48 6.52 -17.93 9.38
C SER A 48 7.40 -17.66 8.15
N LYS A 49 8.41 -18.51 7.97
CA LYS A 49 9.28 -18.56 6.78
C LYS A 49 8.97 -19.78 5.92
N THR A 50 7.79 -20.39 6.09
CA THR A 50 7.37 -21.54 5.29
C THR A 50 7.29 -21.15 3.81
N VAL A 51 8.04 -21.89 2.99
CA VAL A 51 7.99 -21.78 1.54
C VAL A 51 6.78 -22.56 1.02
N TYR A 52 5.93 -21.90 0.22
CA TYR A 52 4.70 -22.50 -0.29
C TYR A 52 4.81 -22.87 -1.77
N THR A 53 4.89 -24.17 -2.02
CA THR A 53 4.89 -24.78 -3.35
C THR A 53 3.48 -25.20 -3.78
N GLN A 54 3.32 -25.66 -5.02
CA GLN A 54 2.05 -26.19 -5.50
C GLN A 54 1.54 -27.37 -4.67
N GLN A 55 2.44 -28.14 -4.04
CA GLN A 55 2.11 -29.34 -3.28
C GLN A 55 1.55 -29.02 -1.89
N ASN A 56 1.98 -27.92 -1.26
CA ASN A 56 1.68 -27.65 0.14
C ASN A 56 0.73 -26.45 0.40
N ILE A 57 0.45 -25.61 -0.60
CA ILE A 57 -0.33 -24.38 -0.43
C ILE A 57 -1.86 -24.60 -0.33
N TYR A 58 -2.38 -25.69 -0.90
CA TYR A 58 -3.82 -25.93 -0.99
C TYR A 58 -4.35 -26.79 0.17
N ALA A 59 -5.52 -26.40 0.68
CA ALA A 59 -6.38 -27.29 1.45
C ALA A 59 -7.23 -28.17 0.52
N SER A 60 -7.67 -27.61 -0.61
CA SER A 60 -8.29 -28.35 -1.71
C SER A 60 -7.65 -27.92 -3.03
N LYS A 61 -7.02 -28.87 -3.73
CA LYS A 61 -6.29 -28.58 -4.96
C LYS A 61 -7.23 -28.05 -6.06
N PRO A 62 -6.88 -26.97 -6.77
CA PRO A 62 -7.67 -26.50 -7.90
C PRO A 62 -7.69 -27.50 -9.06
N SER A 63 -8.80 -27.53 -9.79
CA SER A 63 -8.90 -28.15 -11.12
C SER A 63 -8.94 -27.03 -12.14
N LEU A 64 -7.84 -26.82 -12.87
CA LEU A 64 -7.65 -25.68 -13.78
C LEU A 64 -8.06 -25.98 -15.23
N LYS A 65 -8.68 -27.13 -15.49
CA LYS A 65 -9.08 -27.63 -16.82
C LYS A 65 -10.58 -27.90 -16.89
N LYS A 66 -11.03 -28.76 -17.82
CA LYS A 66 -12.41 -29.26 -17.89
C LYS A 66 -12.89 -29.69 -16.50
N LYS A 67 -14.10 -29.26 -16.11
CA LYS A 67 -14.63 -29.28 -14.72
C LYS A 67 -13.81 -28.36 -13.80
N PHE A 68 -13.74 -27.07 -14.17
CA PHE A 68 -13.01 -26.05 -13.42
C PHE A 68 -13.47 -26.00 -11.95
N LYS A 69 -12.51 -26.01 -11.02
CA LYS A 69 -12.73 -25.80 -9.59
C LYS A 69 -11.59 -24.93 -9.05
N ALA A 70 -11.93 -23.84 -8.36
CA ALA A 70 -10.95 -22.91 -7.82
C ALA A 70 -10.08 -23.49 -6.68
N GLY A 71 -10.54 -24.59 -6.06
CA GLY A 71 -9.91 -25.13 -4.85
C GLY A 71 -10.03 -24.17 -3.66
N SER A 72 -9.18 -24.39 -2.66
CA SER A 72 -9.03 -23.52 -1.48
C SER A 72 -7.60 -23.56 -0.96
N LEU A 73 -7.14 -22.46 -0.41
CA LEU A 73 -5.85 -22.36 0.28
C LEU A 73 -5.93 -22.96 1.67
N LYS A 74 -4.78 -23.40 2.19
CA LYS A 74 -4.65 -23.64 3.64
C LYS A 74 -4.83 -22.32 4.39
N SER A 75 -5.47 -22.41 5.56
CA SER A 75 -5.63 -21.27 6.45
C SER A 75 -4.29 -20.70 6.92
N SER A 76 -3.25 -21.55 7.05
CA SER A 76 -1.89 -21.11 7.40
C SER A 76 -1.36 -20.06 6.43
N TYR A 77 -1.40 -20.32 5.12
CA TYR A 77 -0.92 -19.38 4.10
C TYR A 77 -1.67 -18.04 4.12
N ILE A 78 -3.00 -18.10 4.26
CA ILE A 78 -3.85 -16.90 4.37
C ILE A 78 -3.46 -16.08 5.61
N ASN A 79 -3.39 -16.74 6.77
CA ASN A 79 -3.10 -16.10 8.05
C ASN A 79 -1.69 -15.50 8.06
N GLU A 80 -0.71 -16.19 7.47
CA GLU A 80 0.65 -15.71 7.37
C GLU A 80 0.76 -14.48 6.45
N GLN A 81 0.10 -14.45 5.28
CA GLN A 81 0.06 -13.23 4.46
C GLN A 81 -0.54 -12.06 5.24
N VAL A 82 -1.66 -12.28 5.95
CA VAL A 82 -2.28 -11.23 6.78
C VAL A 82 -1.35 -10.80 7.92
N ALA A 83 -0.58 -11.72 8.52
CA ALA A 83 0.40 -11.42 9.55
C ALA A 83 1.53 -10.54 9.02
N TYR A 84 2.10 -10.84 7.85
CA TYR A 84 3.10 -9.99 7.20
C TYR A 84 2.54 -8.61 6.83
N ILE A 85 1.32 -8.55 6.28
CA ILE A 85 0.66 -7.28 5.98
C ILE A 85 0.51 -6.45 7.25
N ASN A 86 0.06 -7.07 8.35
CA ASN A 86 -0.15 -6.35 9.61
C ASN A 86 1.15 -5.95 10.29
N TYR A 87 2.21 -6.77 10.21
CA TYR A 87 3.55 -6.42 10.65
C TYR A 87 4.04 -5.15 9.94
N TYR A 88 3.96 -5.11 8.60
CA TYR A 88 4.34 -3.91 7.87
C TYR A 88 3.41 -2.75 8.14
N ARG A 89 2.10 -2.96 8.27
CA ARG A 89 1.17 -1.88 8.63
C ARG A 89 1.48 -1.27 10.00
N ASP A 90 1.94 -2.06 10.98
CA ASP A 90 2.39 -1.55 12.27
C ASP A 90 3.64 -0.65 12.16
N LEU A 91 4.58 -0.99 11.26
CA LEU A 91 5.73 -0.13 10.94
C LEU A 91 5.31 1.28 10.47
N PHE A 92 4.15 1.41 9.83
CA PHE A 92 3.55 2.68 9.42
C PHE A 92 2.49 3.18 10.40
N GLY A 93 2.34 2.60 11.59
CA GLY A 93 1.33 2.95 12.59
C GLY A 93 -0.11 2.86 12.09
N LEU A 94 -0.38 1.95 11.15
CA LEU A 94 -1.69 1.73 10.57
C LEU A 94 -2.43 0.66 11.36
N THR A 95 -3.77 0.74 11.33
CA THR A 95 -4.60 -0.28 11.99
C THR A 95 -4.46 -1.62 11.27
N ALA A 96 -4.28 -2.68 12.04
CA ALA A 96 -4.28 -4.05 11.54
C ALA A 96 -5.58 -4.36 10.80
N VAL A 97 -5.45 -5.10 9.71
CA VAL A 97 -6.56 -5.58 8.88
C VAL A 97 -6.86 -7.04 9.19
N LYS A 98 -8.08 -7.44 8.85
CA LYS A 98 -8.52 -8.84 8.93
C LYS A 98 -8.78 -9.37 7.51
N THR A 99 -9.03 -10.66 7.43
CA THR A 99 -9.53 -11.30 6.21
C THR A 99 -10.94 -11.84 6.42
N THR A 100 -11.60 -12.24 5.33
CA THR A 100 -12.95 -12.83 5.39
C THR A 100 -13.00 -14.07 4.52
N SER A 101 -13.74 -15.10 4.96
CA SER A 101 -13.91 -16.34 4.20
C SER A 101 -14.49 -16.10 2.80
N HIS A 102 -15.50 -15.23 2.70
CA HIS A 102 -16.10 -14.87 1.41
C HIS A 102 -15.10 -14.18 0.47
N GLY A 103 -14.37 -13.18 0.97
CA GLY A 103 -13.34 -12.49 0.19
C GLY A 103 -12.23 -13.43 -0.26
N ASN A 104 -11.74 -14.32 0.62
CA ASN A 104 -10.71 -15.30 0.27
C ASN A 104 -11.17 -16.27 -0.81
N LYS A 105 -12.44 -16.68 -0.78
CA LYS A 105 -13.02 -17.49 -1.86
C LYS A 105 -13.02 -16.76 -3.20
N ASN A 106 -13.32 -15.46 -3.20
CA ASN A 106 -13.32 -14.65 -4.42
C ASN A 106 -11.89 -14.43 -4.95
N ALA A 107 -10.96 -14.06 -4.08
CA ALA A 107 -9.54 -13.95 -4.43
C ALA A 107 -8.97 -15.28 -4.93
N GLN A 108 -9.29 -16.40 -4.28
CA GLN A 108 -8.87 -17.74 -4.72
C GLN A 108 -9.46 -18.12 -6.08
N THR A 109 -10.73 -17.81 -6.32
CA THR A 109 -11.36 -18.06 -7.63
C THR A 109 -10.67 -17.27 -8.71
N THR A 110 -10.31 -16.02 -8.43
CA THR A 110 -9.60 -15.13 -9.36
C THR A 110 -8.19 -15.65 -9.67
N ALA A 111 -7.43 -16.00 -8.64
CA ALA A 111 -6.12 -16.64 -8.78
C ALA A 111 -6.20 -17.91 -9.64
N ALA A 112 -7.17 -18.79 -9.36
CA ALA A 112 -7.37 -20.01 -10.13
C ALA A 112 -7.79 -19.76 -11.59
N VAL A 113 -8.56 -18.70 -11.87
CA VAL A 113 -8.88 -18.31 -13.25
C VAL A 113 -7.62 -17.87 -13.99
N MET A 114 -6.80 -16.98 -13.39
CA MET A 114 -5.53 -16.55 -14.00
C MET A 114 -4.57 -17.71 -14.22
N ALA A 115 -4.49 -18.64 -13.26
CA ALA A 115 -3.69 -19.86 -13.39
C ALA A 115 -4.20 -20.80 -14.49
N ALA A 116 -5.52 -20.93 -14.67
CA ALA A 116 -6.11 -21.78 -15.70
C ALA A 116 -5.86 -21.28 -17.12
N ILE A 117 -5.79 -19.96 -17.31
CA ILE A 117 -5.48 -19.35 -18.60
C ILE A 117 -3.97 -19.13 -18.82
N ASN A 118 -3.13 -19.46 -17.82
CA ASN A 118 -1.71 -19.10 -17.79
C ASN A 118 -1.50 -17.61 -18.13
N ALA A 119 -2.21 -16.72 -17.44
CA ALA A 119 -2.20 -15.29 -17.71
C ALA A 119 -0.76 -14.77 -17.82
N ASN A 120 -0.46 -13.96 -18.84
CA ASN A 120 0.91 -13.49 -19.07
C ASN A 120 1.33 -12.54 -17.94
N PRO A 121 2.39 -12.87 -17.16
CA PRO A 121 2.79 -12.08 -15.99
C PRO A 121 3.51 -10.78 -16.35
N PHE A 122 3.83 -10.55 -17.63
CA PHE A 122 4.58 -9.39 -18.11
C PHE A 122 3.69 -8.32 -18.76
N VAL A 123 2.37 -8.45 -18.67
CA VAL A 123 1.41 -7.45 -19.16
C VAL A 123 0.36 -7.16 -18.09
N ASN A 124 -0.40 -6.08 -18.26
CA ASN A 124 -1.49 -5.75 -17.33
C ASN A 124 -2.54 -6.87 -17.28
N GLN A 125 -2.79 -7.38 -16.07
CA GLN A 125 -3.80 -8.40 -15.79
C GLN A 125 -4.97 -7.89 -14.91
N HIS A 126 -4.99 -6.60 -14.56
CA HIS A 126 -6.13 -5.99 -13.88
C HIS A 126 -7.34 -5.94 -14.81
N GLY A 127 -8.39 -6.70 -14.48
CA GLY A 127 -9.58 -6.82 -15.32
C GLY A 127 -9.45 -7.82 -16.46
N LEU A 128 -8.32 -8.54 -16.56
CA LEU A 128 -8.03 -9.51 -17.63
C LEU A 128 -8.28 -8.97 -19.06
N PRO A 129 -7.80 -7.75 -19.40
CA PRO A 129 -8.26 -7.01 -20.58
C PRO A 129 -7.89 -7.68 -21.91
N ASN A 130 -6.79 -8.44 -21.92
CA ASN A 130 -6.25 -9.10 -23.12
C ASN A 130 -6.58 -10.59 -23.17
N GLU A 131 -7.36 -11.10 -22.21
CA GLU A 131 -7.58 -12.52 -22.04
C GLU A 131 -8.99 -12.94 -22.53
N LYS A 132 -9.10 -14.15 -23.08
CA LYS A 132 -10.38 -14.70 -23.56
C LYS A 132 -10.87 -15.80 -22.62
N ARG A 133 -12.14 -15.71 -22.20
CA ARG A 133 -12.76 -16.73 -21.34
C ARG A 133 -12.78 -18.11 -22.02
N PRO A 134 -12.11 -19.12 -21.47
CA PRO A 134 -12.26 -20.49 -21.95
C PRO A 134 -13.67 -21.04 -21.68
N SER A 135 -14.17 -21.93 -22.55
CA SER A 135 -15.52 -22.50 -22.43
C SER A 135 -15.74 -23.28 -21.13
N TYR A 136 -14.69 -23.87 -20.57
CA TYR A 136 -14.74 -24.64 -19.32
C TYR A 136 -14.73 -23.78 -18.05
N ILE A 137 -14.51 -22.47 -18.16
CA ILE A 137 -14.68 -21.51 -17.05
C ILE A 137 -16.06 -20.88 -17.19
N SER A 138 -16.88 -20.99 -16.14
CA SER A 138 -18.23 -20.41 -16.15
C SER A 138 -18.19 -18.89 -16.31
N LYS A 139 -19.22 -18.31 -16.95
CA LYS A 139 -19.36 -16.85 -17.08
C LYS A 139 -19.30 -16.15 -15.71
N LYS A 140 -19.89 -16.75 -14.68
CA LYS A 140 -19.85 -16.25 -13.29
C LYS A 140 -18.43 -16.15 -12.75
N ASN A 141 -17.62 -17.21 -12.85
CA ASN A 141 -16.25 -17.21 -12.34
C ASN A 141 -15.36 -16.25 -13.12
N TRP A 142 -15.57 -16.14 -14.44
CA TRP A 142 -14.85 -15.20 -15.28
C TRP A 142 -15.14 -13.74 -14.94
N LEU A 143 -16.42 -13.37 -14.79
CA LEU A 143 -16.80 -12.01 -14.39
C LEU A 143 -16.29 -11.68 -12.98
N LEU A 144 -16.35 -12.64 -12.05
CA LEU A 144 -15.76 -12.48 -10.72
C LEU A 144 -14.25 -12.23 -10.81
N ALA A 145 -13.53 -12.98 -11.65
CA ALA A 145 -12.09 -12.82 -11.81
C ALA A 145 -11.73 -11.46 -12.43
N GLN A 146 -12.48 -10.98 -13.42
CA GLN A 146 -12.31 -9.63 -13.97
C GLN A 146 -12.51 -8.57 -12.88
N ASP A 147 -13.61 -8.62 -12.14
CA ASP A 147 -13.94 -7.65 -11.09
C ASP A 147 -12.87 -7.62 -9.98
N VAL A 148 -12.52 -8.78 -9.44
CA VAL A 148 -11.57 -8.89 -8.33
C VAL A 148 -10.14 -8.56 -8.77
N SER A 149 -9.70 -9.00 -9.95
CA SER A 149 -8.35 -8.66 -10.45
C SER A 149 -8.20 -7.17 -10.70
N ASN A 150 -9.27 -6.48 -11.13
CA ASN A 150 -9.29 -5.04 -11.28
C ASN A 150 -9.24 -4.29 -9.93
N SER A 151 -9.55 -4.97 -8.82
CA SER A 151 -9.67 -4.39 -7.47
C SER A 151 -8.63 -4.95 -6.48
N ALA A 152 -7.56 -5.57 -6.98
CA ALA A 152 -6.59 -6.30 -6.17
C ALA A 152 -5.16 -5.92 -6.52
N ASN A 153 -4.25 -6.09 -5.58
CA ASN A 153 -2.84 -6.21 -5.87
C ASN A 153 -2.55 -7.61 -6.43
N LEU A 154 -1.82 -7.66 -7.55
CA LEU A 154 -1.46 -8.90 -8.24
C LEU A 154 0.05 -9.12 -8.12
N ASN A 155 0.46 -10.34 -7.80
CA ASN A 155 1.87 -10.72 -7.78
C ASN A 155 2.03 -12.07 -8.46
N PHE A 156 2.97 -12.13 -9.41
CA PHE A 156 3.25 -13.30 -10.22
C PHE A 156 4.71 -13.70 -10.06
N ASN A 157 4.96 -14.94 -9.67
CA ASN A 157 6.33 -15.42 -9.50
C ASN A 157 6.43 -16.92 -9.81
N ALA A 158 7.51 -17.35 -10.46
CA ALA A 158 7.79 -18.75 -10.77
C ALA A 158 8.73 -19.42 -9.74
N SER A 159 9.41 -18.62 -8.90
CA SER A 159 10.28 -19.11 -7.84
C SER A 159 9.49 -19.53 -6.59
N PRO A 160 9.97 -20.51 -5.82
CA PRO A 160 9.43 -20.81 -4.51
C PRO A 160 9.50 -19.57 -3.61
N GLN A 161 8.38 -19.25 -2.95
CA GLN A 161 8.24 -18.04 -2.16
C GLN A 161 7.43 -18.34 -0.90
N THR A 162 7.81 -17.69 0.20
CA THR A 162 7.02 -17.61 1.43
C THR A 162 5.79 -16.72 1.25
N ALA A 163 4.92 -16.69 2.25
CA ALA A 163 3.85 -15.69 2.32
C ALA A 163 4.41 -14.26 2.46
N GLY A 164 5.53 -14.11 3.17
CA GLY A 164 6.19 -12.82 3.38
C GLY A 164 6.83 -12.24 2.13
N ASP A 165 7.36 -13.09 1.25
CA ASP A 165 7.98 -12.64 -0.01
C ASP A 165 6.95 -11.94 -0.91
N VAL A 166 5.73 -12.50 -1.02
CA VAL A 166 4.64 -11.86 -1.79
C VAL A 166 4.32 -10.47 -1.26
N VAL A 167 4.16 -10.36 0.06
CA VAL A 167 3.82 -9.08 0.70
C VAL A 167 4.97 -8.08 0.55
N THR A 168 6.22 -8.55 0.66
CA THR A 168 7.42 -7.71 0.53
C THR A 168 7.62 -7.24 -0.91
N ASP A 169 7.35 -8.09 -1.90
CA ASP A 169 7.36 -7.70 -3.31
C ASP A 169 6.34 -6.58 -3.57
N LEU A 170 5.09 -6.76 -3.14
CA LEU A 170 4.02 -5.76 -3.29
C LEU A 170 4.32 -4.47 -2.50
N LEU A 171 4.96 -4.58 -1.33
CA LEU A 171 5.31 -3.42 -0.51
C LEU A 171 6.49 -2.64 -1.09
N THR A 172 7.53 -3.32 -1.56
CA THR A 172 8.69 -2.65 -2.18
C THR A 172 8.38 -2.15 -3.59
N ASP A 173 7.43 -2.79 -4.26
CA ASP A 173 6.92 -2.44 -5.59
C ASP A 173 8.02 -2.38 -6.67
N ARG A 174 9.09 -3.14 -6.46
CA ARG A 174 10.33 -3.09 -7.27
C ARG A 174 10.18 -3.72 -8.66
N TYR A 175 9.14 -4.52 -8.86
CA TYR A 175 8.84 -5.25 -10.11
C TYR A 175 7.58 -4.73 -10.80
N ASN A 176 7.14 -3.51 -10.46
CA ASN A 176 5.94 -2.93 -11.03
C ASN A 176 6.08 -2.70 -12.54
N LEU A 177 5.14 -3.25 -13.32
CA LEU A 177 5.13 -3.11 -14.77
C LEU A 177 4.87 -1.66 -15.22
N SER A 178 4.16 -0.88 -14.41
CA SER A 178 3.85 0.54 -14.68
C SER A 178 4.97 1.50 -14.27
N GLY A 179 6.11 0.98 -13.79
CA GLY A 179 7.22 1.80 -13.31
C GLY A 179 7.03 2.27 -11.86
N SER A 180 7.13 3.58 -11.61
CA SER A 180 7.34 4.12 -10.25
C SER A 180 6.08 4.53 -9.49
N ASP A 181 4.87 4.15 -9.92
CA ASP A 181 3.60 4.64 -9.35
C ASP A 181 3.28 4.14 -7.92
N THR A 182 3.99 3.11 -7.45
CA THR A 182 3.87 2.47 -6.13
C THR A 182 2.43 2.07 -5.75
N GLY A 183 1.57 1.80 -6.73
CA GLY A 183 0.14 1.55 -6.50
C GLY A 183 -0.12 0.37 -5.55
N HIS A 184 0.67 -0.71 -5.63
CA HIS A 184 0.51 -1.87 -4.77
C HIS A 184 0.79 -1.53 -3.31
N ARG A 185 1.89 -0.80 -3.08
CA ARG A 185 2.26 -0.30 -1.75
C ARG A 185 1.20 0.63 -1.19
N ALA A 186 0.71 1.59 -1.98
CA ALA A 186 -0.33 2.52 -1.57
C ALA A 186 -1.61 1.79 -1.12
N TRP A 187 -2.01 0.72 -1.81
CA TRP A 187 -3.15 -0.09 -1.38
C TRP A 187 -2.90 -0.85 -0.07
N LEU A 188 -1.75 -1.52 0.07
CA LEU A 188 -1.40 -2.23 1.31
C LEU A 188 -1.29 -1.30 2.52
N LEU A 189 -0.80 -0.08 2.29
CA LEU A 189 -0.60 0.95 3.30
C LEU A 189 -1.75 1.96 3.39
N SER A 190 -2.88 1.70 2.73
CA SER A 190 -4.03 2.59 2.80
C SER A 190 -4.45 2.81 4.25
N THR A 191 -4.63 4.08 4.61
CA THR A 191 -5.09 4.53 5.94
C THR A 191 -6.56 4.21 6.18
N ARG A 192 -7.27 3.74 5.15
CA ARG A 192 -8.68 3.41 5.21
C ARG A 192 -8.94 1.92 5.05
N LEU A 193 -7.94 1.13 4.68
CA LEU A 193 -8.07 -0.31 4.45
C LEU A 193 -8.70 -1.01 5.65
N SER A 194 -9.82 -1.69 5.41
CA SER A 194 -10.53 -2.43 6.46
C SER A 194 -10.15 -3.91 6.51
N LYS A 195 -9.92 -4.51 5.34
CA LYS A 195 -9.67 -5.95 5.18
C LYS A 195 -8.83 -6.23 3.94
N VAL A 196 -8.18 -7.39 3.94
CA VAL A 196 -7.51 -7.94 2.75
C VAL A 196 -8.00 -9.36 2.53
N SER A 197 -8.23 -9.72 1.27
CA SER A 197 -8.55 -11.09 0.88
C SER A 197 -7.41 -11.71 0.09
N VAL A 198 -7.12 -12.98 0.37
CA VAL A 198 -5.94 -13.69 -0.13
C VAL A 198 -6.37 -14.85 -1.02
N GLY A 199 -5.77 -14.93 -2.21
CA GLY A 199 -5.88 -16.04 -3.15
C GLY A 199 -4.52 -16.36 -3.77
N ALA A 200 -4.28 -17.63 -4.09
CA ALA A 200 -3.10 -18.05 -4.82
C ALA A 200 -3.37 -19.33 -5.62
N ALA A 201 -2.89 -19.38 -6.87
CA ALA A 201 -2.95 -20.59 -7.68
C ALA A 201 -1.70 -20.74 -8.55
N TYR A 202 -1.19 -21.96 -8.71
CA TYR A 202 -0.10 -22.25 -9.63
C TYR A 202 -0.67 -22.63 -10.99
N GLY A 203 -0.26 -21.93 -12.03
CA GLY A 203 -0.54 -22.30 -13.42
C GLY A 203 0.32 -23.47 -13.86
N THR A 204 -0.01 -24.06 -15.01
CA THR A 204 0.81 -25.09 -15.63
C THR A 204 2.14 -24.54 -16.16
N ASN A 205 2.23 -23.22 -16.34
CA ASN A 205 3.44 -22.50 -16.72
C ASN A 205 4.41 -22.25 -15.55
N GLY A 206 4.19 -22.85 -14.37
CA GLY A 206 5.06 -22.73 -13.20
C GLY A 206 4.86 -21.46 -12.37
N TYR A 207 4.18 -20.44 -12.90
CA TYR A 207 3.88 -19.21 -12.17
C TYR A 207 2.83 -19.43 -11.08
N ARG A 208 3.07 -18.86 -9.91
CA ARG A 208 2.08 -18.62 -8.87
C ARG A 208 1.41 -17.28 -9.10
N TYR A 209 0.09 -17.30 -9.22
CA TYR A 209 -0.78 -16.15 -9.35
C TYR A 209 -1.35 -15.78 -7.99
N SER A 210 -0.77 -14.76 -7.34
CA SER A 210 -1.18 -14.29 -6.02
C SER A 210 -2.11 -13.07 -6.15
N VAL A 211 -3.22 -13.10 -5.42
CA VAL A 211 -4.25 -12.05 -5.40
C VAL A 211 -4.40 -11.53 -3.98
N ASN A 212 -4.21 -10.24 -3.78
CA ASN A 212 -4.51 -9.51 -2.56
C ASN A 212 -5.62 -8.50 -2.86
N GLN A 213 -6.88 -8.88 -2.62
CA GLN A 213 -8.00 -7.94 -2.83
C GLN A 213 -7.96 -6.86 -1.74
N VAL A 214 -7.79 -5.61 -2.17
CA VAL A 214 -7.48 -4.45 -1.31
C VAL A 214 -8.47 -3.29 -1.50
N LEU A 215 -9.16 -3.20 -2.65
CA LEU A 215 -10.31 -2.32 -2.77
C LEU A 215 -11.53 -2.97 -2.14
N ASN A 216 -11.98 -2.42 -1.01
CA ASN A 216 -13.24 -2.81 -0.39
C ASN A 216 -14.28 -1.71 -0.54
N VAL A 217 -15.51 -2.12 -0.85
CA VAL A 217 -16.67 -1.22 -0.84
C VAL A 217 -16.77 -0.54 0.52
N GLY A 218 -16.88 0.79 0.49
CA GLY A 218 -16.99 1.63 1.68
C GLY A 218 -15.66 2.08 2.29
N ASP A 219 -14.51 1.54 1.87
CA ASP A 219 -13.23 1.95 2.45
C ASP A 219 -12.92 3.43 2.17
N SER A 220 -13.28 3.95 0.99
CA SER A 220 -13.10 5.36 0.66
C SER A 220 -13.80 6.33 1.64
N ALA A 221 -14.91 5.91 2.25
CA ALA A 221 -15.67 6.72 3.20
C ALA A 221 -15.20 6.57 4.66
N ARG A 222 -14.33 5.60 4.97
CA ARG A 222 -13.83 5.38 6.35
C ARG A 222 -12.90 6.50 6.76
N THR A 223 -12.95 6.97 8.01
CA THR A 223 -11.97 7.92 8.54
C THR A 223 -10.54 7.38 8.41
N ALA A 224 -9.64 8.18 7.85
CA ALA A 224 -8.24 7.82 7.72
C ALA A 224 -7.58 7.64 9.10
N SER A 225 -6.86 6.54 9.29
CA SER A 225 -6.10 6.27 10.52
C SER A 225 -4.89 7.19 10.71
N ARG A 226 -4.37 7.75 9.62
CA ARG A 226 -3.25 8.70 9.58
C ARG A 226 -3.50 9.75 8.50
N GLU A 227 -2.93 10.93 8.69
CA GLU A 227 -2.99 12.01 7.67
C GLU A 227 -1.99 11.80 6.54
N MET A 228 -0.83 11.22 6.85
CA MET A 228 0.26 10.95 5.92
C MET A 228 0.89 9.59 6.19
N VAL A 229 1.28 8.91 5.12
CA VAL A 229 2.12 7.72 5.13
C VAL A 229 3.33 7.99 4.24
N ALA A 230 4.53 7.96 4.81
CA ALA A 230 5.77 8.10 4.08
C ALA A 230 6.46 6.73 3.98
N TYR A 231 7.11 6.46 2.85
CA TYR A 231 7.99 5.32 2.66
C TYR A 231 9.35 5.84 2.21
N PRO A 232 10.40 5.75 3.04
CA PRO A 232 10.45 5.24 4.42
C PRO A 232 9.55 6.00 5.41
N ASN A 233 9.07 5.35 6.46
CA ASN A 233 8.31 6.01 7.53
C ASN A 233 9.24 6.72 8.52
N ALA A 234 8.75 7.78 9.16
CA ALA A 234 9.46 8.46 10.23
C ALA A 234 9.65 7.54 11.45
N GLY A 235 10.76 7.72 12.18
CA GLY A 235 11.14 6.86 13.31
C GLY A 235 12.24 5.87 12.93
N VAL A 236 12.05 4.58 13.20
CA VAL A 236 12.99 3.53 12.77
C VAL A 236 12.44 2.78 11.56
N PHE A 237 13.31 2.44 10.60
CA PHE A 237 12.89 1.80 9.35
C PHE A 237 13.87 0.68 8.92
N PRO A 238 13.37 -0.48 8.47
CA PRO A 238 14.21 -1.59 8.07
C PRO A 238 14.95 -1.29 6.76
N LEU A 239 16.27 -1.44 6.76
CA LEU A 239 17.13 -1.25 5.60
C LEU A 239 16.76 -2.20 4.45
N GLU A 240 16.36 -3.43 4.77
CA GLU A 240 16.00 -4.47 3.79
C GLU A 240 14.83 -4.07 2.89
N LEU A 241 13.94 -3.19 3.35
CA LEU A 241 12.85 -2.65 2.54
C LEU A 241 13.31 -1.59 1.53
N LEU A 242 14.51 -1.03 1.69
CA LEU A 242 15.09 -0.03 0.80
C LEU A 242 16.23 -0.58 -0.04
N ASN A 243 16.70 -1.78 0.28
CA ASN A 243 17.81 -2.42 -0.40
C ASN A 243 17.33 -3.21 -1.63
N GLY A 244 17.59 -2.67 -2.81
CA GLY A 244 17.22 -3.28 -4.07
C GLY A 244 17.21 -2.27 -5.20
N GLN A 245 17.21 -2.76 -6.43
CA GLN A 245 17.00 -1.92 -7.60
C GLN A 245 15.52 -1.51 -7.70
N ASN A 246 15.26 -0.35 -8.30
CA ASN A 246 13.92 0.13 -8.65
C ASN A 246 12.93 0.31 -7.49
N ILE A 247 13.39 0.46 -6.24
CA ILE A 247 12.51 0.79 -5.10
C ILE A 247 12.29 2.31 -5.03
N ALA A 248 11.15 2.77 -5.55
CA ALA A 248 10.73 4.16 -5.38
C ALA A 248 10.39 4.43 -3.90
N TRP A 249 10.69 5.62 -3.40
CA TRP A 249 10.17 6.16 -2.14
C TRP A 249 8.86 6.89 -2.40
N SER A 250 8.05 7.11 -1.36
CA SER A 250 6.74 7.71 -1.55
C SER A 250 6.24 8.55 -0.38
N LEU A 251 5.36 9.50 -0.70
CA LEU A 251 4.59 10.32 0.23
C LEU A 251 3.12 10.24 -0.17
N TYR A 252 2.32 9.66 0.72
CA TYR A 252 0.88 9.56 0.56
C TYR A 252 0.17 10.46 1.56
N PHE A 253 -0.81 11.24 1.10
CA PHE A 253 -1.64 12.05 1.99
C PHE A 253 -3.12 11.65 1.86
N SER A 254 -3.75 11.36 2.99
CA SER A 254 -5.09 10.78 3.04
C SER A 254 -6.20 11.74 2.64
N ASN A 255 -6.03 13.02 2.95
CA ASN A 255 -7.03 14.07 2.71
C ASN A 255 -6.45 15.33 2.04
N LYS A 256 -5.12 15.50 2.05
CA LYS A 256 -4.47 16.67 1.44
C LYS A 256 -4.37 16.44 -0.06
N VAL A 257 -4.83 17.41 -0.84
CA VAL A 257 -4.63 17.45 -2.29
C VAL A 257 -3.39 18.26 -2.59
N VAL A 258 -2.49 17.72 -3.39
CA VAL A 258 -1.29 18.39 -3.89
C VAL A 258 -1.25 18.18 -5.40
N THR A 259 -1.24 19.28 -6.14
CA THR A 259 -1.19 19.26 -7.61
C THR A 259 0.22 19.52 -8.16
N SER A 260 1.11 20.08 -7.35
CA SER A 260 2.50 20.34 -7.72
C SER A 260 3.42 19.15 -7.48
N THR A 261 4.47 19.01 -8.29
CA THR A 261 5.58 18.11 -8.01
C THR A 261 6.62 18.82 -7.13
N PRO A 262 6.84 18.41 -5.87
CA PRO A 262 7.78 19.10 -4.98
C PRO A 262 9.24 18.80 -5.37
N LYS A 263 10.14 19.74 -5.07
CA LYS A 263 11.57 19.40 -4.95
C LYS A 263 11.77 18.61 -3.67
N ILE A 264 12.38 17.43 -3.78
CA ILE A 264 12.66 16.55 -2.64
C ILE A 264 14.16 16.38 -2.48
N THR A 265 14.65 16.53 -1.25
CA THR A 265 16.05 16.23 -0.89
C THR A 265 16.10 15.21 0.23
N VAL A 266 17.10 14.35 0.20
CA VAL A 266 17.40 13.38 1.26
C VAL A 266 18.80 13.64 1.76
N THR A 267 18.93 13.88 3.06
CA THR A 267 20.21 14.09 3.75
C THR A 267 20.50 12.87 4.61
N ASP A 268 21.68 12.29 4.48
CA ASP A 268 22.27 11.41 5.50
C ASP A 268 22.85 12.34 6.58
N ASP A 269 22.23 12.35 7.76
CA ASP A 269 22.54 13.30 8.83
C ASP A 269 23.90 12.99 9.49
N ASP A 270 24.37 11.74 9.40
CA ASP A 270 25.64 11.30 10.00
C ASP A 270 26.85 11.66 9.12
N THR A 271 26.70 11.59 7.81
CA THR A 271 27.74 12.00 6.84
C THR A 271 27.59 13.45 6.36
N GLY A 272 26.44 14.08 6.60
CA GLY A 272 26.07 15.38 6.03
C GLY A 272 25.74 15.38 4.54
N LYS A 273 25.88 14.23 3.85
CA LYS A 273 25.67 14.13 2.40
C LYS A 273 24.20 14.33 2.06
N THR A 274 23.92 15.27 1.16
CA THR A 274 22.57 15.53 0.66
C THR A 274 22.47 15.20 -0.82
N VAL A 275 21.39 14.50 -1.20
CA VAL A 275 21.04 14.24 -2.59
C VAL A 275 19.68 14.84 -2.93
N THR A 276 19.52 15.30 -4.17
CA THR A 276 18.21 15.66 -4.71
C THR A 276 17.56 14.43 -5.33
N ALA A 277 16.30 14.19 -4.99
CA ALA A 277 15.55 13.07 -5.54
C ALA A 277 15.35 13.23 -7.05
N SER A 278 15.33 12.11 -7.76
CA SER A 278 15.03 12.05 -9.19
C SER A 278 13.68 11.40 -9.43
N GLN A 279 13.16 11.58 -10.66
CA GLN A 279 11.88 11.03 -11.11
C GLN A 279 10.74 11.28 -10.13
N VAL A 280 10.69 12.51 -9.59
CA VAL A 280 9.59 12.89 -8.71
C VAL A 280 8.32 13.01 -9.55
N ALA A 281 7.31 12.22 -9.21
CA ALA A 281 6.06 12.15 -9.95
C ALA A 281 4.85 12.17 -9.00
N ASN A 282 3.72 12.65 -9.52
CA ASN A 282 2.46 12.74 -8.80
C ASN A 282 1.42 11.85 -9.49
N TYR A 283 1.04 10.76 -8.82
CA TYR A 283 0.12 9.72 -9.31
C TYR A 283 -1.26 9.83 -8.67
N SER A 284 -1.64 11.01 -8.17
CA SER A 284 -2.89 11.20 -7.43
C SER A 284 -4.14 10.92 -8.26
N GLU A 285 -4.06 11.10 -9.59
CA GLU A 285 -5.17 10.85 -10.52
C GLU A 285 -5.64 9.39 -10.54
N TYR A 286 -4.78 8.44 -10.17
CA TYR A 286 -5.11 7.01 -10.11
C TYR A 286 -5.87 6.62 -8.83
N GLY A 287 -5.91 7.50 -7.82
CA GLY A 287 -6.65 7.25 -6.57
C GLY A 287 -6.13 6.07 -5.74
N PHE A 288 -4.86 5.68 -5.91
CA PHE A 288 -4.29 4.54 -5.21
C PHE A 288 -4.42 4.66 -3.69
N GLY A 289 -4.78 3.55 -3.03
CA GLY A 289 -4.91 3.48 -1.58
C GLY A 289 -6.00 4.38 -0.97
N ASN A 290 -6.90 4.95 -1.78
CA ASN A 290 -7.81 6.03 -1.36
C ASN A 290 -7.08 7.25 -0.78
N PHE A 291 -5.86 7.52 -1.25
CA PHE A 291 -5.12 8.74 -0.92
C PHE A 291 -5.52 9.87 -1.87
N GLN A 292 -5.59 11.09 -1.35
CA GLN A 292 -5.82 12.30 -2.16
C GLN A 292 -4.54 12.84 -2.79
N THR A 293 -3.37 12.45 -2.25
CA THR A 293 -2.08 12.71 -2.87
C THR A 293 -1.22 11.46 -2.86
N VAL A 294 -0.64 11.12 -4.00
CA VAL A 294 0.34 10.04 -4.16
C VAL A 294 1.57 10.60 -4.88
N ILE A 295 2.65 10.86 -4.14
CA ILE A 295 3.92 11.32 -4.71
C ILE A 295 4.94 10.20 -4.58
N THR A 296 5.69 9.92 -5.65
CA THR A 296 6.79 8.95 -5.65
C THR A 296 8.07 9.57 -6.20
N TYR A 297 9.21 9.03 -5.80
CA TYR A 297 10.53 9.56 -6.16
C TYR A 297 11.64 8.55 -5.87
N TYR A 298 12.83 8.74 -6.45
CA TYR A 298 14.01 7.94 -6.10
C TYR A 298 15.06 8.79 -5.38
N PRO A 299 15.62 8.33 -4.24
CA PRO A 299 16.77 8.98 -3.61
C PRO A 299 18.02 8.75 -4.47
N SER A 300 18.35 9.69 -5.35
CA SER A 300 19.43 9.53 -6.34
C SER A 300 20.78 9.20 -5.70
N LYS A 301 21.33 8.00 -5.97
CA LYS A 301 22.72 7.59 -5.66
C LYS A 301 23.14 7.78 -4.19
N LEU A 302 22.19 7.72 -3.25
CA LEU A 302 22.49 7.73 -1.81
C LEU A 302 22.79 6.30 -1.35
N GLN A 303 23.96 6.09 -0.76
CA GLN A 303 24.28 4.82 -0.11
C GLN A 303 23.57 4.81 1.24
N LEU A 304 22.72 3.81 1.46
CA LEU A 304 21.97 3.64 2.69
C LEU A 304 22.73 2.73 3.64
N THR A 305 22.96 3.20 4.86
CA THR A 305 23.75 2.52 5.87
C THR A 305 22.90 2.21 7.09
N ALA A 306 22.93 0.96 7.55
CA ALA A 306 22.27 0.60 8.80
C ALA A 306 22.88 1.39 9.97
N GLY A 307 22.04 1.89 10.87
CA GLY A 307 22.44 2.73 11.99
C GLY A 307 22.49 4.22 11.67
N HIS A 308 22.45 4.63 10.39
CA HIS A 308 22.41 6.05 10.04
C HIS A 308 21.00 6.62 10.15
N LYS A 309 20.95 7.93 10.39
CA LYS A 309 19.77 8.78 10.36
C LYS A 309 19.71 9.54 9.04
N TYR A 310 18.52 9.61 8.48
CA TYR A 310 18.24 10.33 7.26
C TYR A 310 17.11 11.34 7.48
N THR A 311 17.22 12.50 6.86
CA THR A 311 16.17 13.52 6.83
C THR A 311 15.69 13.75 5.40
N VAL A 312 14.39 13.60 5.19
CA VAL A 312 13.71 13.92 3.92
C VAL A 312 13.02 15.26 4.05
N ARG A 313 13.25 16.13 3.06
CA ARG A 313 12.56 17.43 2.91
C ARG A 313 11.88 17.48 1.55
N ALA A 314 10.56 17.55 1.54
CA ALA A 314 9.74 17.64 0.33
C ALA A 314 9.13 19.04 0.20
N GLY A 315 9.98 20.04 -0.08
CA GLY A 315 9.60 21.46 -0.06
C GLY A 315 8.87 21.83 1.23
N ASN A 316 7.72 22.51 1.09
CA ASN A 316 6.84 22.86 2.22
C ASN A 316 5.79 21.78 2.53
N LEU A 317 5.83 20.62 1.85
CA LEU A 317 4.80 19.59 2.01
C LEU A 317 5.00 18.75 3.27
N ALA A 318 6.23 18.30 3.49
CA ALA A 318 6.63 17.47 4.62
C ALA A 318 8.14 17.53 4.86
N THR A 319 8.52 17.48 6.13
CA THR A 319 9.89 17.20 6.57
C THR A 319 9.81 16.13 7.65
N TYR A 320 10.59 15.07 7.52
CA TYR A 320 10.65 13.99 8.50
C TYR A 320 12.02 13.31 8.47
N SER A 321 12.34 12.62 9.57
CA SER A 321 13.58 11.86 9.68
C SER A 321 13.30 10.43 10.09
N PHE A 322 14.20 9.53 9.70
CA PHE A 322 14.17 8.13 10.10
C PHE A 322 15.58 7.58 10.32
N LYS A 323 15.71 6.53 11.12
CA LYS A 323 16.95 5.79 11.34
C LYS A 323 16.83 4.38 10.76
N LEU A 324 17.87 3.93 10.07
CA LEU A 324 17.87 2.60 9.48
C LEU A 324 18.31 1.55 10.48
N PHE A 325 17.62 0.42 10.49
CA PHE A 325 18.05 -0.77 11.24
C PHE A 325 18.03 -2.00 10.33
N LYS A 326 18.77 -3.05 10.71
CA LYS A 326 18.69 -4.36 10.06
C LYS A 326 17.56 -5.16 10.67
N GLN A 327 16.57 -5.51 9.86
CA GLN A 327 15.38 -6.24 10.25
C GLN A 327 15.67 -7.68 10.66
N SER A 328 16.59 -8.32 9.95
CA SER A 328 16.92 -9.73 10.07
C SER A 328 17.97 -10.03 11.15
N SER A 329 18.69 -9.03 11.64
CA SER A 329 19.71 -9.21 12.69
C SER A 329 19.12 -8.90 14.07
N SER A 330 19.66 -9.50 15.12
CA SER A 330 19.39 -9.09 16.52
C SER A 330 20.36 -7.99 16.98
N GLN A 331 20.94 -7.23 16.04
CA GLN A 331 21.93 -6.21 16.37
C GLN A 331 21.29 -5.06 17.17
N THR A 332 21.97 -4.69 18.25
CA THR A 332 21.68 -3.48 19.02
C THR A 332 22.50 -2.32 18.46
N TYR A 333 21.91 -1.13 18.45
CA TYR A 333 22.60 0.09 18.04
C TYR A 333 23.08 0.86 19.27
N SER A 334 24.12 1.68 19.11
CA SER A 334 24.64 2.50 20.20
C SER A 334 23.55 3.42 20.74
N SER A 335 23.34 3.39 22.06
CA SER A 335 22.36 4.22 22.75
C SER A 335 23.02 4.99 23.88
N LYS A 336 22.89 6.32 23.92
CA LYS A 336 23.21 7.08 25.12
C LYS A 336 22.12 6.87 26.16
N VAL A 337 22.46 6.14 27.23
CA VAL A 337 21.75 6.28 28.51
C VAL A 337 22.31 7.55 29.14
N SER A 338 21.68 8.69 28.93
CA SER A 338 21.88 9.80 29.86
C SER A 338 21.21 9.39 31.16
N SER A 339 21.99 8.96 32.14
CA SER A 339 21.55 8.76 33.51
C SER A 339 21.19 10.12 34.11
N SER A 340 20.04 10.70 33.73
CA SER A 340 19.42 11.76 34.52
C SER A 340 18.59 11.08 35.61
N SER A 341 19.24 10.84 36.74
CA SER A 341 18.58 10.53 38.01
C SER A 341 17.73 11.72 38.45
N THR A 342 16.52 11.83 37.93
CA THR A 342 15.43 12.53 38.63
C THR A 342 14.10 11.92 38.19
N GLN A 343 13.53 11.11 39.08
CA GLN A 343 12.22 10.48 38.91
C GLN A 343 11.12 11.54 38.74
N SER A 344 10.28 11.36 37.72
CA SER A 344 8.87 11.67 37.84
C SER A 344 8.07 10.48 37.32
N LYS A 345 7.18 10.00 38.20
CA LYS A 345 6.40 8.76 38.08
C LYS A 345 5.47 8.84 36.88
N ASN A 346 5.86 8.21 35.77
CA ASN A 346 4.94 7.66 34.77
C ASN A 346 5.63 6.48 34.08
N LYS A 347 5.74 5.35 34.78
CA LYS A 347 6.12 4.08 34.16
C LYS A 347 5.04 3.73 33.14
N VAL A 348 5.36 3.87 31.85
CA VAL A 348 4.55 3.31 30.76
C VAL A 348 4.59 1.79 30.94
N SER A 349 3.44 1.17 31.19
CA SER A 349 3.40 -0.28 31.36
C SER A 349 3.66 -0.96 30.02
N GLN A 350 4.38 -2.07 30.04
CA GLN A 350 4.64 -2.91 28.85
C GLN A 350 3.33 -3.38 28.19
N LYS A 351 2.23 -3.42 28.98
CA LYS A 351 0.87 -3.72 28.54
C LYS A 351 0.24 -2.58 27.72
N ASP A 352 0.59 -1.32 27.97
CA ASP A 352 0.13 -0.16 27.19
C ASP A 352 0.85 -0.06 25.83
N LEU A 353 2.13 -0.46 25.78
CA LEU A 353 2.90 -0.60 24.53
C LEU A 353 2.32 -1.71 23.63
N GLN A 354 1.93 -2.84 24.23
CA GLN A 354 1.36 -4.00 23.52
C GLN A 354 -0.07 -3.75 23.00
N ASN A 355 -0.90 -2.99 23.71
CA ASN A 355 -2.32 -2.84 23.35
C ASN A 355 -2.64 -1.68 22.39
N LYS A 356 -1.75 -0.70 22.23
CA LYS A 356 -2.06 0.53 21.47
C LYS A 356 -1.14 0.81 20.27
N GLY A 357 -0.04 0.08 20.12
CA GLY A 357 0.99 0.34 19.11
C GLY A 357 1.70 1.67 19.38
N LEU A 358 3.02 1.65 19.58
CA LEU A 358 3.77 2.85 19.96
C LEU A 358 3.70 3.95 18.89
N ALA A 359 3.52 3.59 17.62
CA ALA A 359 3.30 4.54 16.53
C ALA A 359 2.06 5.43 16.74
N LYS A 360 1.02 4.93 17.41
CA LYS A 360 -0.18 5.70 17.78
C LYS A 360 0.09 6.67 18.94
N TYR A 361 1.00 6.30 19.83
CA TYR A 361 1.50 7.15 20.92
C TYR A 361 2.44 8.25 20.40
N LEU A 362 3.39 7.90 19.52
CA LEU A 362 4.28 8.87 18.85
C LEU A 362 3.52 9.85 17.95
N TYR A 363 2.42 9.43 17.32
CA TYR A 363 1.52 10.38 16.63
C TYR A 363 0.88 11.39 17.59
N LYS A 364 0.49 10.96 18.81
CA LYS A 364 -0.10 11.83 19.82
C LYS A 364 0.93 12.79 20.44
N VAL A 365 2.16 12.31 20.68
CA VAL A 365 3.27 13.13 21.19
C VAL A 365 3.83 14.06 20.11
N GLY A 366 3.94 13.60 18.86
CA GLY A 366 4.32 14.42 17.70
C GLY A 366 3.33 15.56 17.44
N LYS A 367 2.03 15.34 17.71
CA LYS A 367 1.02 16.42 17.67
C LYS A 367 1.30 17.55 18.66
N ASN A 368 1.95 17.25 19.79
CA ASN A 368 2.36 18.23 20.80
C ASN A 368 3.68 18.93 20.47
N ILE A 369 4.50 18.38 19.57
CA ILE A 369 5.73 19.01 19.07
C ILE A 369 5.42 19.93 17.87
N SER A 370 4.37 19.62 17.10
CA SER A 370 3.93 20.46 15.97
C SER A 370 3.16 21.74 16.35
N THR A 371 3.08 22.12 17.63
CA THR A 371 2.59 23.45 18.04
C THR A 371 3.68 24.52 17.93
N VAL A 372 4.26 24.66 16.73
CA VAL A 372 4.84 25.95 16.34
C VAL A 372 3.65 26.89 16.12
N LYS A 373 3.52 27.87 17.03
CA LYS A 373 2.46 28.89 17.04
C LYS A 373 2.25 29.50 15.64
N SER A 374 1.15 29.15 14.98
CA SER A 374 0.57 30.01 13.97
C SER A 374 0.10 31.28 14.67
N LYS A 375 0.83 32.39 14.50
CA LYS A 375 0.36 33.71 14.93
C LYS A 375 -1.03 33.94 14.33
N LYS A 376 -1.97 34.22 15.22
CA LYS A 376 -3.36 34.56 14.99
C LYS A 376 -3.42 35.74 14.01
N ILE A 377 -3.81 35.50 12.75
CA ILE A 377 -4.31 36.57 11.88
C ILE A 377 -5.81 36.63 12.12
N THR A 378 -6.24 37.76 12.66
CA THR A 378 -7.61 38.09 13.04
C THR A 378 -8.54 38.20 11.83
N ASN A 379 -9.79 37.80 12.05
CA ASN A 379 -10.90 37.80 11.11
C ASN A 379 -11.08 39.13 10.37
N ALA A 380 -11.32 39.06 9.06
CA ALA A 380 -11.98 40.11 8.30
C ALA A 380 -13.10 39.54 7.42
N LYS A 381 -14.33 39.75 7.91
CA LYS A 381 -15.61 39.98 7.24
C LYS A 381 -15.88 39.29 5.89
N ALA A 382 -16.88 38.43 5.93
CA ALA A 382 -17.72 38.06 4.79
C ALA A 382 -18.23 39.31 4.05
N VAL A 383 -17.96 39.39 2.75
CA VAL A 383 -18.59 40.36 1.84
C VAL A 383 -19.52 39.61 0.90
N LYS A 384 -20.81 39.77 1.18
CA LYS A 384 -21.92 39.60 0.23
C LYS A 384 -21.64 40.47 -1.00
N LYS A 385 -21.48 39.88 -2.18
CA LYS A 385 -21.59 40.62 -3.45
C LYS A 385 -23.02 40.52 -3.97
N THR A 386 -23.77 41.59 -3.70
CA THR A 386 -24.95 42.05 -4.41
C THR A 386 -24.57 42.44 -5.84
N SER A 387 -25.12 41.78 -6.86
CA SER A 387 -25.07 42.24 -8.24
C SER A 387 -26.30 43.11 -8.52
N LYS A 388 -26.11 44.44 -8.55
CA LYS A 388 -27.05 45.42 -9.14
C LYS A 388 -26.63 45.72 -10.58
N THR A 389 -27.64 45.73 -11.44
CA THR A 389 -27.64 45.88 -12.90
C THR A 389 -27.52 47.35 -13.36
N LYS A 390 -26.88 47.59 -14.50
CA LYS A 390 -27.19 48.66 -15.50
C LYS A 390 -26.56 48.24 -16.84
N LYS A 391 -27.31 47.68 -17.81
CA LYS A 391 -28.17 48.28 -18.86
C LYS A 391 -27.45 49.21 -19.85
N THR A 392 -27.31 48.71 -21.07
CA THR A 392 -27.51 49.30 -22.42
C THR A 392 -27.23 48.15 -23.43
N SER A 393 -27.79 47.98 -24.62
CA SER A 393 -29.10 48.22 -25.27
C SER A 393 -28.93 47.82 -26.74
N LYS A 394 -29.69 46.84 -27.27
CA LYS A 394 -30.18 46.69 -28.68
C LYS A 394 -30.91 45.34 -28.80
N LYS A 395 -32.26 45.35 -28.86
CA LYS A 395 -33.14 45.07 -30.05
C LYS A 395 -32.66 43.82 -30.82
N THR A 396 -33.44 42.78 -31.16
CA THR A 396 -34.88 42.44 -31.31
C THR A 396 -34.86 40.93 -31.62
N SER A 397 -35.79 40.04 -31.24
CA SER A 397 -37.15 39.87 -31.76
C SER A 397 -37.90 38.74 -31.02
N LYS A 398 -39.24 38.84 -31.04
CA LYS A 398 -40.27 38.02 -30.39
C LYS A 398 -40.33 36.56 -30.86
N LYS A 399 -40.70 35.63 -29.95
CA LYS A 399 -41.99 34.91 -30.01
C LYS A 399 -42.35 34.23 -28.67
N SER A 400 -43.61 34.43 -28.30
CA SER A 400 -44.37 33.97 -27.13
C SER A 400 -44.72 32.48 -27.16
N SER A 401 -44.88 31.77 -26.04
CA SER A 401 -46.21 31.63 -25.41
C SER A 401 -46.16 31.23 -23.92
N LYS A 402 -46.98 31.93 -23.12
CA LYS A 402 -47.34 31.69 -21.71
C LYS A 402 -48.40 30.58 -21.58
N LYS A 403 -48.36 29.82 -20.48
CA LYS A 403 -49.40 29.66 -19.41
C LYS A 403 -49.08 28.37 -18.62
N SER A 404 -48.60 28.44 -17.38
CA SER A 404 -49.26 28.76 -16.10
C SER A 404 -50.07 27.61 -15.47
N ARG A 405 -49.52 27.16 -14.33
CA ARG A 405 -50.15 26.93 -13.01
C ARG A 405 -51.07 25.72 -12.75
N LYS A 406 -50.63 25.03 -11.68
CA LYS A 406 -51.33 24.63 -10.43
C LYS A 406 -51.74 23.16 -10.27
N LYS A 407 -51.03 22.52 -9.31
CA LYS A 407 -51.52 21.77 -8.13
C LYS A 407 -52.98 21.32 -8.18
N SER A 408 -53.24 20.02 -7.99
CA SER A 408 -53.46 19.42 -6.66
C SER A 408 -53.87 17.94 -6.74
N SER A 409 -53.42 17.20 -5.73
CA SER A 409 -53.86 15.89 -5.26
C SER A 409 -55.36 15.60 -5.29
N LYS A 410 -55.76 14.36 -5.60
CA LYS A 410 -56.49 13.47 -4.66
C LYS A 410 -56.69 12.04 -5.19
N LYS A 411 -56.48 11.14 -4.24
CA LYS A 411 -56.80 9.71 -4.08
C LYS A 411 -58.24 9.35 -4.52
N ALA A 412 -58.43 8.20 -5.17
CA ALA A 412 -59.62 7.35 -4.98
C ALA A 412 -59.35 5.89 -5.42
N LYS A 413 -59.69 4.96 -4.53
CA LYS A 413 -59.84 3.51 -4.75
C LYS A 413 -61.23 3.25 -5.33
N ALA A 414 -61.39 2.22 -6.16
CA ALA A 414 -62.56 1.33 -6.14
C ALA A 414 -62.25 -0.02 -6.80
N LYS A 415 -62.78 -1.09 -6.18
CA LYS A 415 -62.73 -2.51 -6.56
C LYS A 415 -64.01 -2.91 -7.30
N SER A 416 -63.94 -3.96 -8.13
CA SER A 416 -65.01 -4.92 -8.45
C SER A 416 -64.34 -6.17 -9.07
N LYS A 417 -64.22 -7.37 -8.45
CA LYS A 417 -65.18 -8.51 -8.28
C LYS A 417 -65.81 -8.98 -9.62
N LYS A 418 -65.98 -10.27 -9.98
CA LYS A 418 -65.75 -11.61 -9.38
C LYS A 418 -66.04 -12.69 -10.46
N THR A 419 -65.88 -13.96 -10.06
CA THR A 419 -66.32 -15.29 -10.62
C THR A 419 -65.26 -16.05 -11.44
N SER A 420 -64.62 -17.14 -11.02
CA SER A 420 -64.95 -18.41 -10.31
C SER A 420 -65.64 -19.48 -11.17
N LYS A 421 -64.91 -20.57 -11.49
CA LYS A 421 -65.38 -21.95 -11.35
C LYS A 421 -64.21 -22.94 -11.28
N LYS A 422 -64.40 -23.93 -10.43
CA LYS A 422 -63.48 -24.96 -9.94
C LYS A 422 -64.08 -26.30 -10.38
N ALA A 423 -63.29 -27.22 -10.91
CA ALA A 423 -63.60 -28.65 -10.88
C ALA A 423 -62.29 -29.45 -10.95
N ALA A 424 -62.21 -30.48 -10.12
CA ALA A 424 -61.07 -31.33 -9.86
C ALA A 424 -61.43 -32.80 -10.17
N LYS A 425 -60.39 -33.66 -10.12
CA LYS A 425 -60.35 -35.14 -10.20
C LYS A 425 -60.31 -35.68 -11.64
N LYS A 426 -59.52 -36.70 -11.98
CA LYS A 426 -58.92 -37.78 -11.17
C LYS A 426 -57.75 -38.43 -11.93
N SER A 427 -56.86 -39.03 -11.13
CA SER A 427 -55.76 -39.96 -11.42
C SER A 427 -56.04 -41.06 -12.47
N ASN A 428 -55.00 -41.49 -13.20
CA ASN A 428 -54.55 -42.89 -13.08
C ASN A 428 -53.09 -43.16 -13.47
N LYS A 429 -52.59 -44.21 -12.84
CA LYS A 429 -51.22 -44.73 -12.69
C LYS A 429 -50.96 -45.81 -13.75
N LYS A 430 -49.75 -45.92 -14.30
CA LYS A 430 -49.19 -47.23 -14.71
C LYS A 430 -47.66 -47.21 -14.82
N SER A 431 -47.07 -48.19 -14.15
CA SER A 431 -45.67 -48.60 -14.19
C SER A 431 -45.39 -49.48 -15.41
N SER A 432 -44.13 -49.58 -15.84
CA SER A 432 -43.39 -50.87 -15.85
C SER A 432 -41.99 -50.73 -16.45
N LYS A 433 -41.08 -51.51 -15.87
CA LYS A 433 -39.68 -51.76 -16.24
C LYS A 433 -39.56 -52.64 -17.49
N LYS A 434 -38.45 -52.47 -18.21
CA LYS A 434 -37.54 -53.46 -18.85
C LYS A 434 -36.27 -52.65 -19.22
N LYS A 435 -35.02 -53.05 -19.01
CA LYS A 435 -34.36 -54.36 -18.82
C LYS A 435 -33.56 -54.41 -17.53
#